data_AF-A0A7V4LSC3-F1
#
_entry.id   AF-A0A7V4LSC3-F1
#
_cell.length_a   1.000
_cell.length_b   1.000
_cell.length_c   1.000
_cell.angle_alpha   90.00
_cell.angle_beta   90.00
_cell.angle_gamma   90.00
#
_symmetry.space_group_name_H-M   'P 1'
#
loop_
_entity.id
_entity.type
_entity.pdbx_description
1 polymer ?
#
loop_
_entity_poly.entity_id
_entity_poly.type
_entity_poly.pdbx_seq_one_letter_code
_entity_poly.pdbx_strand_id
1 'polypeptide(L)'
;IRAYTGSLQQDPVHNSVYYLAADATGGAAPAPVLLHIAPAAAPASGLFPKPVFVGRMRPGGGREVVVNAIPFSSYDGQHLRTFATQVDREFLPRPQGSLPAIAAGNRHPEISLPAVFEAYRQILKSSGVNMASTVQLSATREMTTDEAIAARDGENPTAPGHTRVSIRHLFDAGLWAAIRAGWREGYNAEMDHVIITGANDQEIERSLEAGKLAIEHGAGFTKFTTDTSRTFELQADPRHPRPWTDAEIEQRFEQLLTPEERAWALDEFSRSFDTGGAAYRLEAAHIKRLAVKFGRSLKMNEDLYDHIRGVKARAGLGKQFDFEPSLDEADTLTSPEELIFYMHWLKARGRPAQLVPPNLGFKKRQAYPVAMETSAEAGVGLRDYAWHKMWPELLPRVEGEFGGDPVRELGARVAELAAVARLFNATLSIHSGSGKQPAVLEQIGKATAGRVNYKISGELQLQLLDVLSEQPPGSYWRELYGRMAERCNEFAARGAFGEESELARKYLDMGRGDSLGDAARGR
;
A
#
# COMPACT_ATOMS: atom_id res chain seq x y z
N ILE A 1 3.11 4.01 -35.01
CA ILE A 1 2.45 3.29 -33.89
C ILE A 1 3.52 2.68 -33.00
N ARG A 2 3.30 2.61 -31.69
CA ARG A 2 4.12 1.84 -30.76
C ARG A 2 3.28 0.65 -30.27
N ALA A 3 3.61 -0.57 -30.68
CA ALA A 3 2.85 -1.75 -30.30
C ALA A 3 3.32 -2.31 -28.95
N TYR A 4 2.37 -2.78 -28.12
CA TYR A 4 2.63 -3.49 -26.87
C TYR A 4 2.42 -4.98 -27.09
N THR A 5 3.41 -5.67 -27.65
CA THR A 5 3.27 -7.06 -28.12
C THR A 5 2.85 -8.05 -27.03
N GLY A 6 3.19 -7.79 -25.76
CA GLY A 6 2.75 -8.60 -24.62
C GLY A 6 1.23 -8.61 -24.40
N SER A 7 0.51 -7.63 -24.96
CA SER A 7 -0.96 -7.54 -24.91
C SER A 7 -1.67 -8.30 -26.02
N LEU A 8 -0.95 -8.84 -27.00
CA LEU A 8 -1.55 -9.54 -28.14
C LEU A 8 -2.43 -10.67 -27.64
N GLN A 9 -3.71 -10.63 -28.00
CA GLN A 9 -4.64 -11.71 -27.68
C GLN A 9 -5.59 -12.05 -28.82
N GLN A 10 -5.93 -13.33 -28.91
CA GLN A 10 -6.96 -13.81 -29.81
C GLN A 10 -8.33 -13.50 -29.23
N ASP A 11 -9.30 -13.17 -30.08
CA ASP A 11 -10.69 -13.04 -29.66
C ASP A 11 -11.22 -14.40 -29.16
N PRO A 12 -11.90 -14.45 -28.00
CA PRO A 12 -12.36 -15.69 -27.39
C PRO A 12 -13.47 -16.41 -28.18
N VAL A 13 -14.16 -15.70 -29.09
CA VAL A 13 -15.24 -16.24 -29.92
C VAL A 13 -14.78 -16.45 -31.35
N HIS A 14 -13.91 -15.57 -31.86
CA HIS A 14 -13.49 -15.56 -33.26
C HIS A 14 -11.98 -15.79 -33.42
N ASN A 15 -11.57 -17.04 -33.62
CA ASN A 15 -10.16 -17.46 -33.70
C ASN A 15 -9.30 -16.77 -34.79
N SER A 16 -9.90 -16.05 -35.74
CA SER A 16 -9.13 -15.27 -36.73
C SER A 16 -8.97 -13.80 -36.37
N VAL A 17 -9.54 -13.36 -35.25
CA VAL A 17 -9.55 -11.97 -34.79
C VAL A 17 -8.57 -11.82 -33.64
N TYR A 18 -7.85 -10.70 -33.63
CA TYR A 18 -6.83 -10.40 -32.62
C TYR A 18 -6.98 -8.98 -32.10
N TYR A 19 -6.68 -8.81 -30.82
CA TYR A 19 -6.58 -7.55 -30.12
C TYR A 19 -5.12 -7.25 -29.78
N LEU A 20 -4.69 -6.00 -29.94
CA LEU A 20 -3.33 -5.57 -29.60
C LEU A 20 -3.34 -4.13 -29.09
N ALA A 21 -2.90 -3.91 -27.85
CA ALA A 21 -2.72 -2.56 -27.34
C ALA A 21 -1.54 -1.87 -28.05
N ALA A 22 -1.72 -0.60 -28.38
CA ALA A 22 -0.72 0.23 -29.05
C ALA A 22 -0.90 1.70 -28.67
N ASP A 23 0.14 2.51 -28.87
CA ASP A 23 -0.01 3.96 -28.97
C ASP A 23 -0.01 4.38 -30.44
N ALA A 24 -1.03 5.13 -30.84
CA ALA A 24 -1.07 5.84 -32.10
C ALA A 24 -0.20 7.10 -32.00
N THR A 25 0.83 7.21 -32.85
CA THR A 25 1.89 8.24 -32.76
C THR A 25 1.76 9.35 -33.82
N GLY A 26 0.62 9.43 -34.50
CA GLY A 26 0.41 10.36 -35.62
C GLY A 26 -0.07 11.76 -35.21
N GLY A 27 -0.38 11.99 -33.93
CA GLY A 27 -0.85 13.27 -33.39
C GLY A 27 0.18 13.98 -32.52
N ALA A 28 -0.22 15.09 -31.90
CA ALA A 28 0.64 15.87 -31.00
C ALA A 28 1.09 15.10 -29.74
N ALA A 29 0.30 14.10 -29.32
CA ALA A 29 0.63 13.18 -28.23
C ALA A 29 0.29 11.74 -28.63
N PRO A 30 1.01 10.73 -28.11
CA PRO A 30 0.65 9.33 -28.29
C PRO A 30 -0.76 9.06 -27.73
N ALA A 31 -1.63 8.44 -28.53
CA ALA A 31 -2.98 8.07 -28.12
C ALA A 31 -3.08 6.55 -27.89
N PRO A 32 -3.33 6.08 -26.66
CA PRO A 32 -3.55 4.66 -26.37
C PRO A 32 -4.78 4.11 -27.09
N VAL A 33 -4.59 3.03 -27.84
CA VAL A 33 -5.65 2.33 -28.58
C VAL A 33 -5.51 0.82 -28.45
N LEU A 34 -6.64 0.13 -28.55
CA LEU A 34 -6.70 -1.31 -28.77
C LEU A 34 -6.97 -1.53 -30.27
N LEU A 35 -6.00 -2.12 -30.95
CA LEU A 35 -6.15 -2.51 -32.35
C LEU A 35 -6.97 -3.79 -32.40
N HIS A 36 -8.08 -3.76 -33.12
CA HIS A 36 -8.86 -4.93 -33.51
C HIS A 36 -8.49 -5.31 -34.95
N ILE A 37 -7.81 -6.44 -35.09
CA ILE A 37 -7.24 -6.93 -36.35
C ILE A 37 -8.03 -8.17 -36.75
N ALA A 38 -8.77 -8.09 -37.86
CA ALA A 38 -9.68 -9.15 -38.29
C ALA A 38 -9.64 -9.34 -39.81
N PRO A 39 -9.86 -10.56 -40.34
CA PRO A 39 -10.12 -10.74 -41.76
C PRO A 39 -11.30 -9.88 -42.22
N ALA A 40 -11.29 -9.38 -43.45
CA ALA A 40 -12.39 -8.57 -43.99
C ALA A 40 -13.76 -9.29 -43.97
N ALA A 41 -13.76 -10.63 -43.93
CA ALA A 41 -14.96 -11.46 -43.83
C ALA A 41 -15.40 -11.78 -42.39
N ALA A 42 -14.63 -11.38 -41.38
CA ALA A 42 -14.98 -11.62 -39.98
C ALA A 42 -16.10 -10.67 -39.54
N PRO A 43 -17.00 -11.12 -38.64
CA PRO A 43 -18.02 -10.25 -38.07
C PRO A 43 -17.39 -9.11 -37.24
N ALA A 44 -18.14 -8.02 -37.07
CA ALA A 44 -17.74 -6.96 -36.16
C ALA A 44 -17.68 -7.49 -34.71
N SER A 45 -16.68 -7.04 -33.94
CA SER A 45 -16.57 -7.41 -32.53
C SER A 45 -17.80 -6.97 -31.74
N GLY A 46 -18.47 -7.93 -31.09
CA GLY A 46 -19.53 -7.64 -30.12
C GLY A 46 -18.99 -7.15 -28.77
N LEU A 47 -17.71 -7.38 -28.48
CA LEU A 47 -17.08 -6.99 -27.21
C LEU A 47 -16.79 -5.50 -27.14
N PHE A 48 -16.37 -4.91 -28.27
CA PHE A 48 -15.99 -3.50 -28.35
C PHE A 48 -16.81 -2.80 -29.44
N PRO A 49 -17.97 -2.22 -29.09
CA PRO A 49 -18.85 -1.58 -30.06
C PRO A 49 -18.21 -0.30 -30.63
N LYS A 50 -18.57 0.04 -31.87
CA LYS A 50 -18.19 1.28 -32.56
C LYS A 50 -16.67 1.53 -32.68
N PRO A 51 -15.88 0.55 -33.15
CA PRO A 51 -14.45 0.78 -33.34
C PRO A 51 -14.21 1.75 -34.52
N VAL A 52 -13.15 2.55 -34.44
CA VAL A 52 -12.78 3.51 -35.48
C VAL A 52 -12.00 2.80 -36.59
N PHE A 53 -12.46 2.88 -37.83
CA PHE A 53 -11.74 2.28 -38.97
C PHE A 53 -10.37 2.95 -39.17
N VAL A 54 -9.31 2.14 -39.20
CA VAL A 54 -7.95 2.61 -39.46
C VAL A 54 -7.55 2.34 -40.90
N GLY A 55 -7.77 1.11 -41.38
CA GLY A 55 -7.37 0.75 -42.74
C GLY A 55 -7.55 -0.73 -43.08
N ARG A 56 -7.30 -1.06 -44.35
CA ARG A 56 -7.21 -2.42 -44.87
C ARG A 56 -5.79 -2.72 -45.30
N MET A 57 -5.33 -3.95 -45.10
CA MET A 57 -4.00 -4.37 -45.51
C MET A 57 -3.98 -5.84 -45.94
N ARG A 58 -2.99 -6.23 -46.72
CA ARG A 58 -2.74 -7.62 -47.15
C ARG A 58 -1.32 -8.04 -46.73
N PRO A 59 -1.11 -8.42 -45.47
CA PRO A 59 0.20 -8.82 -44.98
C PRO A 59 0.75 -9.98 -45.84
N GLY A 60 1.95 -9.80 -46.41
CA GLY A 60 2.61 -10.81 -47.24
C GLY A 60 1.83 -11.26 -48.49
N GLY A 61 0.90 -10.45 -49.01
CA GLY A 61 0.06 -10.82 -50.16
C GLY A 61 -1.07 -11.81 -49.83
N GLY A 62 -1.29 -12.10 -48.54
CA GLY A 62 -2.31 -13.02 -48.06
C GLY A 62 -3.73 -12.44 -48.03
N ARG A 63 -4.56 -13.01 -47.14
CA ARG A 63 -5.95 -12.58 -46.94
C ARG A 63 -6.00 -11.11 -46.47
N GLU A 64 -6.98 -10.37 -46.98
CA GLU A 64 -7.23 -8.99 -46.57
C GLU A 64 -7.68 -8.94 -45.10
N VAL A 65 -7.01 -8.08 -44.33
CA VAL A 65 -7.38 -7.79 -42.94
C VAL A 65 -7.81 -6.34 -42.82
N VAL A 66 -8.79 -6.12 -41.95
CA VAL A 66 -9.31 -4.83 -41.52
C VAL A 66 -8.73 -4.55 -40.14
N VAL A 67 -8.19 -3.35 -39.98
CA VAL A 67 -7.70 -2.85 -38.69
C VAL A 67 -8.62 -1.73 -38.24
N ASN A 68 -9.18 -1.88 -37.04
CA ASN A 68 -9.89 -0.82 -36.35
C ASN A 68 -9.19 -0.47 -35.04
N ALA A 69 -9.41 0.73 -34.53
CA ALA A 69 -8.89 1.22 -33.27
C ALA A 69 -10.04 1.51 -32.29
N ILE A 70 -9.85 1.10 -31.03
CA ILE A 70 -10.78 1.34 -29.92
C ILE A 70 -10.03 2.17 -28.88
N PRO A 71 -10.63 3.22 -28.27
CA PRO A 71 -10.01 3.96 -27.16
C PRO A 71 -9.57 3.02 -26.03
N PHE A 72 -8.32 3.12 -25.58
CA PHE A 72 -7.75 2.16 -24.62
C PHE A 72 -6.71 2.80 -23.69
N SER A 73 -7.03 3.99 -23.19
CA SER A 73 -6.28 4.70 -22.16
C SER A 73 -6.64 4.23 -20.74
N SER A 74 -5.93 4.71 -19.72
CA SER A 74 -6.27 4.48 -18.31
C SER A 74 -7.67 5.00 -17.93
N TYR A 75 -8.24 5.92 -18.72
CA TYR A 75 -9.58 6.48 -18.53
C TYR A 75 -10.68 5.67 -19.23
N ASP A 76 -10.33 4.70 -20.08
CA ASP A 76 -11.29 3.84 -20.80
C ASP A 76 -11.66 2.59 -19.98
N GLY A 77 -12.00 2.79 -18.70
CA GLY A 77 -12.19 1.72 -17.71
C GLY A 77 -13.13 0.59 -18.14
N GLN A 78 -14.18 0.90 -18.89
CA GLN A 78 -15.09 -0.12 -19.43
C GLN A 78 -14.39 -1.02 -20.46
N HIS A 79 -13.57 -0.47 -21.36
CA HIS A 79 -12.83 -1.26 -22.34
C HIS A 79 -11.74 -2.09 -21.65
N LEU A 80 -11.03 -1.52 -20.68
CA LEU A 80 -10.03 -2.22 -19.89
C LEU A 80 -10.62 -3.43 -19.14
N ARG A 81 -11.74 -3.21 -18.43
CA ARG A 81 -12.47 -4.28 -17.74
C ARG A 81 -13.01 -5.32 -18.71
N THR A 82 -13.54 -4.91 -19.86
CA THR A 82 -14.01 -5.85 -20.90
C THR A 82 -12.87 -6.74 -21.39
N PHE A 83 -11.71 -6.15 -21.71
CA PHE A 83 -10.53 -6.90 -22.11
C PHE A 83 -10.09 -7.88 -21.01
N ALA A 84 -9.91 -7.39 -19.79
CA ALA A 84 -9.42 -8.19 -18.67
C ALA A 84 -10.43 -9.25 -18.16
N THR A 85 -11.73 -9.12 -18.42
CA THR A 85 -12.73 -10.09 -17.94
C THR A 85 -13.24 -11.05 -19.00
N GLN A 86 -13.25 -10.61 -20.26
CA GLN A 86 -13.85 -11.38 -21.37
C GLN A 86 -12.82 -11.84 -22.41
N VAL A 87 -11.72 -11.10 -22.63
CA VAL A 87 -10.68 -11.50 -23.59
C VAL A 87 -9.59 -12.32 -22.90
N ASP A 88 -9.00 -11.81 -21.82
CA ASP A 88 -7.97 -12.53 -21.06
C ASP A 88 -7.99 -12.17 -19.58
N ARG A 89 -8.38 -13.16 -18.77
CA ARG A 89 -8.53 -13.04 -17.31
C ARG A 89 -7.23 -13.09 -16.54
N GLU A 90 -6.11 -13.48 -17.16
CA GLU A 90 -4.81 -13.51 -16.49
C GLU A 90 -4.26 -12.11 -16.19
N PHE A 91 -4.83 -11.06 -16.82
CA PHE A 91 -4.52 -9.66 -16.53
C PHE A 91 -5.26 -9.10 -15.30
N LEU A 92 -6.23 -9.83 -14.73
CA LEU A 92 -6.88 -9.37 -13.51
C LEU A 92 -5.94 -9.51 -12.31
N PRO A 93 -5.96 -8.57 -11.36
CA PRO A 93 -5.27 -8.76 -10.10
C PRO A 93 -5.88 -9.95 -9.35
N ARG A 94 -5.07 -10.58 -8.51
CA ARG A 94 -5.45 -11.67 -7.62
C ARG A 94 -4.85 -11.47 -6.22
N PRO A 95 -5.44 -12.03 -5.16
CA PRO A 95 -4.83 -12.01 -3.84
C PRO A 95 -3.38 -12.54 -3.88
N GLN A 96 -2.49 -11.92 -3.13
CA GLN A 96 -1.10 -12.29 -2.90
C GLN A 96 -1.01 -13.65 -2.20
N GLY A 97 -1.86 -13.90 -1.19
CA GLY A 97 -1.75 -15.08 -0.34
C GLY A 97 -0.39 -15.18 0.36
N SER A 98 0.29 -16.31 0.23
CA SER A 98 1.59 -16.55 0.87
C SER A 98 2.80 -16.11 0.05
N LEU A 99 2.60 -15.56 -1.15
CA LEU A 99 3.68 -15.08 -2.00
C LEU A 99 4.34 -13.83 -1.39
N PRO A 100 5.65 -13.61 -1.61
CA PRO A 100 6.25 -12.32 -1.30
C PRO A 100 5.75 -11.23 -2.23
N ALA A 101 5.84 -9.99 -1.78
CA ALA A 101 5.41 -8.84 -2.55
C ALA A 101 6.26 -7.61 -2.26
N ILE A 102 6.48 -6.80 -3.30
CA ILE A 102 6.94 -5.42 -3.19
C ILE A 102 5.78 -4.56 -3.66
N ALA A 103 4.99 -4.03 -2.70
CA ALA A 103 3.83 -3.20 -2.99
C ALA A 103 4.28 -1.80 -3.42
N ALA A 104 4.10 -1.47 -4.69
CA ALA A 104 4.55 -0.21 -5.29
C ALA A 104 3.39 0.78 -5.45
N GLY A 105 3.54 1.96 -4.83
CA GLY A 105 2.54 3.00 -4.74
C GLY A 105 2.61 4.05 -5.85
N ASN A 106 1.46 4.46 -6.37
CA ASN A 106 1.37 5.11 -7.68
C ASN A 106 0.65 6.46 -7.63
N ARG A 107 1.32 7.50 -7.12
CA ARG A 107 0.77 8.88 -7.08
C ARG A 107 0.59 9.50 -8.47
N HIS A 108 1.36 9.01 -9.44
CA HIS A 108 1.26 9.33 -10.86
C HIS A 108 1.19 8.01 -11.64
N PRO A 109 0.01 7.38 -11.74
CA PRO A 109 -0.09 5.98 -12.17
C PRO A 109 0.35 5.77 -13.62
N GLU A 110 0.03 6.66 -14.55
CA GLU A 110 0.41 6.55 -15.96
C GLU A 110 1.94 6.65 -16.18
N ILE A 111 2.65 7.30 -15.27
CA ILE A 111 4.12 7.44 -15.31
C ILE A 111 4.78 6.25 -14.59
N SER A 112 4.32 5.96 -13.38
CA SER A 112 4.99 4.98 -12.49
C SER A 112 4.68 3.53 -12.87
N LEU A 113 3.45 3.19 -13.25
CA LEU A 113 3.05 1.81 -13.46
C LEU A 113 3.81 1.09 -14.59
N PRO A 114 4.05 1.72 -15.77
CA PRO A 114 4.87 1.09 -16.80
C PRO A 114 6.28 0.73 -16.31
N ALA A 115 6.93 1.63 -15.56
CA ALA A 115 8.25 1.39 -15.00
C ALA A 115 8.23 0.31 -13.91
N VAL A 116 7.19 0.28 -13.07
CA VAL A 116 7.00 -0.73 -12.02
C VAL A 116 6.84 -2.13 -12.61
N PHE A 117 6.01 -2.32 -13.64
CA PHE A 117 5.86 -3.63 -14.29
C PHE A 117 7.14 -4.08 -15.00
N GLU A 118 7.92 -3.14 -15.56
CA GLU A 118 9.24 -3.46 -16.10
C GLU A 118 10.21 -3.92 -15.00
N ALA A 119 10.22 -3.23 -13.85
CA ALA A 119 11.02 -3.64 -12.69
C ALA A 119 10.60 -5.02 -12.17
N TYR A 120 9.30 -5.31 -12.06
CA TYR A 120 8.84 -6.65 -11.68
C TYR A 120 9.28 -7.72 -12.67
N ARG A 121 9.28 -7.41 -13.98
CA ARG A 121 9.80 -8.34 -15.00
C ARG A 121 11.28 -8.61 -14.82
N GLN A 122 12.07 -7.59 -14.47
CA GLN A 122 13.49 -7.77 -14.17
C GLN A 122 13.70 -8.64 -12.92
N ILE A 123 12.96 -8.36 -11.83
CA ILE A 123 13.00 -9.14 -10.59
C ILE A 123 12.62 -10.60 -10.86
N LEU A 124 11.53 -10.84 -11.58
CA LEU A 124 11.08 -12.19 -11.89
C LEU A 124 12.12 -12.94 -12.74
N LYS A 125 12.72 -12.29 -13.74
CA LYS A 125 13.76 -12.90 -14.59
C LYS A 125 15.04 -13.23 -13.82
N SER A 126 15.45 -12.37 -12.89
CA SER A 126 16.71 -12.54 -12.16
C SER A 126 16.59 -13.48 -10.96
N SER A 127 15.45 -13.46 -10.27
CA SER A 127 15.24 -14.22 -9.03
C SER A 127 14.37 -15.47 -9.21
N GLY A 128 13.57 -15.55 -10.27
CA GLY A 128 12.54 -16.57 -10.44
C GLY A 128 11.32 -16.39 -9.51
N VAL A 129 11.28 -15.32 -8.72
CA VAL A 129 10.22 -15.04 -7.76
C VAL A 129 9.34 -13.90 -8.26
N ASN A 130 8.04 -14.16 -8.34
CA ASN A 130 7.06 -13.10 -8.59
C ASN A 130 6.83 -12.30 -7.29
N MET A 131 7.11 -11.00 -7.33
CA MET A 131 6.89 -10.06 -6.22
C MET A 131 5.92 -8.92 -6.60
N ALA A 132 5.18 -9.06 -7.70
CA ALA A 132 4.35 -7.98 -8.23
C ALA A 132 3.15 -7.66 -7.32
N SER A 133 3.05 -6.39 -6.93
CA SER A 133 2.01 -5.87 -6.04
C SER A 133 1.78 -4.39 -6.35
N THR A 134 0.82 -4.10 -7.21
CA THR A 134 0.49 -2.75 -7.68
C THR A 134 -0.87 -2.82 -8.36
N VAL A 135 -1.76 -1.85 -8.31
CA VAL A 135 -1.62 -0.49 -7.81
C VAL A 135 -1.74 -0.39 -6.30
N GLN A 136 -1.21 0.69 -5.72
CA GLN A 136 -1.31 0.97 -4.30
C GLN A 136 -1.37 2.49 -4.05
N LEU A 137 -2.36 2.96 -3.28
CA LEU A 137 -2.41 4.31 -2.68
C LEU A 137 -3.31 4.26 -1.44
N SER A 138 -3.10 5.20 -0.49
CA SER A 138 -4.01 5.33 0.66
C SER A 138 -5.41 5.80 0.23
N ALA A 139 -6.41 4.99 0.57
CA ALA A 139 -7.81 5.12 0.14
C ALA A 139 -8.52 6.38 0.64
N THR A 140 -8.13 6.89 1.80
CA THR A 140 -8.76 8.05 2.42
C THR A 140 -7.84 9.27 2.51
N ARG A 141 -6.52 9.10 2.30
CA ARG A 141 -5.54 10.19 2.32
C ARG A 141 -5.09 10.64 0.94
N GLU A 142 -4.75 9.69 0.05
CA GLU A 142 -4.08 9.98 -1.23
C GLU A 142 -5.03 9.90 -2.42
N MET A 143 -6.06 9.04 -2.35
CA MET A 143 -7.15 8.95 -3.32
C MET A 143 -8.50 9.18 -2.65
N THR A 144 -9.55 9.36 -3.46
CA THR A 144 -10.94 9.48 -2.99
C THR A 144 -11.90 9.12 -4.12
N THR A 145 -13.20 9.34 -3.96
CA THR A 145 -14.20 9.10 -5.02
C THR A 145 -14.10 10.14 -6.14
N ASP A 146 -14.59 9.81 -7.32
CA ASP A 146 -14.62 10.73 -8.46
C ASP A 146 -15.45 11.99 -8.13
N GLU A 147 -16.57 11.81 -7.44
CA GLU A 147 -17.47 12.88 -7.02
C GLU A 147 -16.79 13.83 -6.02
N ALA A 148 -16.02 13.29 -5.09
CA ALA A 148 -15.28 14.09 -4.12
C ALA A 148 -14.11 14.85 -4.76
N ILE A 149 -13.49 14.32 -5.83
CA ILE A 149 -12.49 15.06 -6.61
C ILE A 149 -13.15 16.22 -7.35
N ALA A 150 -14.26 15.96 -8.04
CA ALA A 150 -14.98 17.00 -8.79
C ALA A 150 -15.46 18.15 -7.89
N ALA A 151 -15.94 17.83 -6.68
CA ALA A 151 -16.35 18.84 -5.69
C ALA A 151 -15.20 19.72 -5.18
N ARG A 152 -13.94 19.29 -5.38
CA ARG A 152 -12.72 19.99 -4.93
C ARG A 152 -12.00 20.73 -6.06
N ASP A 153 -12.56 20.74 -7.28
CA ASP A 153 -12.00 21.52 -8.35
C ASP A 153 -12.03 23.02 -8.04
N GLY A 154 -10.87 23.67 -8.17
CA GLY A 154 -10.66 25.07 -7.77
C GLY A 154 -10.20 25.28 -6.31
N GLU A 155 -10.06 24.23 -5.49
CA GLU A 155 -9.60 24.35 -4.10
C GLU A 155 -8.16 24.92 -3.99
N ASN A 156 -7.95 25.92 -3.12
CA ASN A 156 -6.66 26.57 -2.88
C ASN A 156 -6.49 26.97 -1.39
N PRO A 157 -5.61 26.30 -0.61
CA PRO A 157 -4.79 25.16 -1.01
C PRO A 157 -5.65 23.94 -1.31
N THR A 158 -5.26 23.12 -2.29
CA THR A 158 -5.83 21.78 -2.41
C THR A 158 -5.53 21.01 -1.13
N ALA A 159 -6.51 20.29 -0.55
CA ALA A 159 -6.28 19.60 0.72
C ALA A 159 -5.01 18.73 0.66
N PRO A 160 -4.08 18.89 1.63
CA PRO A 160 -2.78 18.25 1.63
C PRO A 160 -2.84 16.74 1.45
N GLY A 161 -1.85 16.20 0.73
CA GLY A 161 -1.65 14.75 0.59
C GLY A 161 -2.51 14.06 -0.48
N HIS A 162 -3.53 14.72 -1.05
CA HIS A 162 -4.34 14.15 -2.12
C HIS A 162 -3.65 14.25 -3.49
N THR A 163 -3.79 13.20 -4.31
CA THR A 163 -3.09 13.06 -5.60
C THR A 163 -3.93 13.43 -6.83
N ARG A 164 -5.20 13.80 -6.62
CA ARG A 164 -6.25 13.91 -7.68
C ARG A 164 -6.47 12.63 -8.48
N VAL A 165 -6.08 11.47 -7.92
CA VAL A 165 -6.40 10.15 -8.45
C VAL A 165 -7.64 9.62 -7.73
N SER A 166 -8.64 9.15 -8.48
CA SER A 166 -9.80 8.47 -7.90
C SER A 166 -9.52 6.99 -7.65
N ILE A 167 -10.23 6.39 -6.70
CA ILE A 167 -10.11 4.95 -6.38
C ILE A 167 -10.34 4.09 -7.63
N ARG A 168 -11.34 4.43 -8.44
CA ARG A 168 -11.66 3.72 -9.68
C ARG A 168 -10.58 3.92 -10.75
N HIS A 169 -10.12 5.16 -10.93
CA HIS A 169 -9.08 5.48 -11.90
C HIS A 169 -7.77 4.77 -11.60
N LEU A 170 -7.38 4.68 -10.32
CA LEU A 170 -6.18 3.95 -9.93
C LEU A 170 -6.25 2.48 -10.36
N PHE A 171 -7.37 1.81 -10.08
CA PHE A 171 -7.58 0.42 -10.48
C PHE A 171 -7.50 0.23 -12.01
N ASP A 172 -8.17 1.11 -12.76
CA ASP A 172 -8.18 1.07 -14.22
C ASP A 172 -6.79 1.34 -14.82
N ALA A 173 -6.04 2.31 -14.28
CA ALA A 173 -4.65 2.53 -14.66
C ALA A 173 -3.77 1.30 -14.39
N GLY A 174 -4.03 0.56 -13.30
CA GLY A 174 -3.38 -0.71 -13.00
C GLY A 174 -3.62 -1.77 -14.08
N LEU A 175 -4.88 -1.98 -14.47
CA LEU A 175 -5.24 -2.90 -15.56
C LEU A 175 -4.60 -2.49 -16.88
N TRP A 176 -4.68 -1.20 -17.22
CA TRP A 176 -4.08 -0.63 -18.42
C TRP A 176 -2.57 -0.94 -18.51
N ALA A 177 -1.84 -0.72 -17.41
CA ALA A 177 -0.41 -0.98 -17.36
C ALA A 177 -0.09 -2.49 -17.41
N ALA A 178 -0.83 -3.33 -16.68
CA ALA A 178 -0.64 -4.79 -16.71
C ALA A 178 -0.84 -5.36 -18.12
N ILE A 179 -1.91 -4.95 -18.81
CA ILE A 179 -2.22 -5.35 -20.18
C ILE A 179 -1.09 -4.95 -21.13
N ARG A 180 -0.66 -3.68 -21.08
CA ARG A 180 0.43 -3.16 -21.93
C ARG A 180 1.78 -3.81 -21.63
N ALA A 181 2.05 -4.15 -20.38
CA ALA A 181 3.24 -4.91 -20.01
C ALA A 181 3.17 -6.36 -20.50
N GLY A 182 1.96 -6.90 -20.71
CA GLY A 182 1.76 -8.33 -20.96
C GLY A 182 1.95 -9.17 -19.69
N TRP A 183 1.65 -8.61 -18.51
CA TRP A 183 1.85 -9.26 -17.21
C TRP A 183 0.71 -10.24 -16.89
N ARG A 184 1.02 -11.53 -16.84
CA ARG A 184 0.07 -12.64 -16.56
C ARG A 184 0.51 -13.52 -15.40
N GLU A 185 1.70 -13.25 -14.89
CA GLU A 185 2.33 -13.97 -13.79
C GLU A 185 1.59 -13.75 -12.46
N GLY A 186 0.63 -12.82 -12.44
CA GLY A 186 -0.20 -12.47 -11.30
C GLY A 186 0.36 -11.29 -10.54
N TYR A 187 -0.52 -10.48 -9.99
CA TYR A 187 -0.19 -9.35 -9.14
C TYR A 187 -1.39 -9.04 -8.27
N ASN A 188 -1.21 -8.38 -7.14
CA ASN A 188 -2.31 -7.88 -6.33
C ASN A 188 -2.50 -6.37 -6.54
N ALA A 189 -3.73 -5.89 -6.41
CA ALA A 189 -4.06 -4.47 -6.35
C ALA A 189 -4.56 -4.14 -4.93
N GLU A 190 -3.95 -3.13 -4.32
CA GLU A 190 -4.12 -2.80 -2.92
C GLU A 190 -4.84 -1.46 -2.72
N MET A 191 -5.93 -1.51 -1.97
CA MET A 191 -6.56 -0.33 -1.40
C MET A 191 -5.93 -0.11 -0.02
N ASP A 192 -4.87 0.70 0.01
CA ASP A 192 -4.04 0.87 1.20
C ASP A 192 -4.69 1.83 2.20
N HIS A 193 -4.33 1.74 3.47
CA HIS A 193 -4.73 2.63 4.56
C HIS A 193 -6.15 3.24 4.40
N VAL A 194 -7.19 2.42 4.59
CA VAL A 194 -8.53 2.90 4.93
C VAL A 194 -8.46 3.38 6.38
N ILE A 195 -8.08 4.65 6.56
CA ILE A 195 -7.83 5.24 7.87
C ILE A 195 -9.14 5.58 8.56
N ILE A 196 -9.33 5.04 9.75
CA ILE A 196 -10.41 5.38 10.67
C ILE A 196 -9.82 6.18 11.83
N THR A 197 -10.23 7.44 11.95
CA THR A 197 -9.70 8.38 12.94
C THR A 197 -10.75 9.39 13.38
N GLY A 198 -10.57 9.98 14.54
CA GLY A 198 -11.41 11.05 15.06
C GLY A 198 -11.10 11.35 16.53
N ALA A 199 -11.34 12.58 16.98
CA ALA A 199 -11.12 12.99 18.36
C ALA A 199 -12.26 12.53 19.30
N ASN A 200 -13.39 12.09 18.75
CA ASN A 200 -14.57 11.62 19.47
C ASN A 200 -15.32 10.57 18.65
N ASP A 201 -16.31 9.92 19.27
CA ASP A 201 -17.07 8.83 18.65
C ASP A 201 -17.78 9.24 17.37
N GLN A 202 -18.30 10.47 17.30
CA GLN A 202 -19.00 10.98 16.12
C GLN A 202 -18.05 11.19 14.93
N GLU A 203 -16.84 11.70 15.18
CA GLU A 203 -15.80 11.82 14.15
C GLU A 203 -15.32 10.46 13.66
N ILE A 204 -15.13 9.51 14.58
CA ILE A 204 -14.74 8.14 14.26
C ILE A 204 -15.82 7.46 13.41
N GLU A 205 -17.10 7.61 13.76
CA GLU A 205 -18.23 7.09 12.98
C GLU A 205 -18.25 7.70 11.57
N ARG A 206 -18.11 9.03 11.44
CA ARG A 206 -18.00 9.67 10.12
C ARG A 206 -16.82 9.14 9.30
N SER A 207 -15.66 8.92 9.93
CA SER A 207 -14.48 8.36 9.28
C SER A 207 -14.71 6.91 8.84
N LEU A 208 -15.44 6.12 9.64
CA LEU A 208 -15.82 4.75 9.30
C LEU A 208 -16.75 4.71 8.08
N GLU A 209 -17.77 5.56 8.06
CA GLU A 209 -18.69 5.65 6.91
C GLU A 209 -17.98 6.14 5.63
N ALA A 210 -17.06 7.10 5.75
CA ALA A 210 -16.21 7.50 4.63
C ALA A 210 -15.31 6.36 4.14
N GLY A 211 -14.75 5.56 5.07
CA GLY A 211 -13.98 4.36 4.74
C GLY A 211 -14.81 3.30 4.04
N LYS A 212 -16.05 3.06 4.48
CA LYS A 212 -17.00 2.14 3.83
C LYS A 212 -17.35 2.60 2.41
N LEU A 213 -17.58 3.88 2.20
CA LEU A 213 -17.80 4.45 0.87
C LEU A 213 -16.57 4.28 -0.04
N ALA A 214 -15.36 4.49 0.48
CA ALA A 214 -14.13 4.20 -0.27
C ALA A 214 -14.04 2.73 -0.68
N ILE A 215 -14.37 1.80 0.23
CA ILE A 215 -14.43 0.35 -0.05
C ILE A 215 -15.42 0.02 -1.17
N GLU A 216 -16.57 0.71 -1.23
CA GLU A 216 -17.56 0.50 -2.30
C GLU A 216 -17.00 0.84 -3.69
N HIS A 217 -16.18 1.89 -3.79
CA HIS A 217 -15.48 2.23 -5.04
C HIS A 217 -14.30 1.29 -5.33
N GLY A 218 -13.81 0.55 -4.32
CA GLY A 218 -12.67 -0.36 -4.38
C GLY A 218 -13.00 -1.83 -4.64
N ALA A 219 -14.20 -2.19 -5.09
CA ALA A 219 -14.63 -3.60 -5.21
C ALA A 219 -13.66 -4.50 -6.02
N GLY A 220 -13.01 -3.94 -7.04
CA GLY A 220 -12.04 -4.60 -7.91
C GLY A 220 -10.71 -4.95 -7.23
N PHE A 221 -10.33 -4.21 -6.19
CA PHE A 221 -9.07 -4.43 -5.47
C PHE A 221 -9.06 -5.80 -4.78
N THR A 222 -7.87 -6.39 -4.68
CA THR A 222 -7.68 -7.76 -4.15
C THR A 222 -7.03 -7.78 -2.79
N LYS A 223 -6.53 -6.64 -2.32
CA LYS A 223 -5.96 -6.45 -1.00
C LYS A 223 -6.53 -5.16 -0.38
N PHE A 224 -6.86 -5.22 0.90
CA PHE A 224 -7.41 -4.11 1.66
C PHE A 224 -6.63 -3.92 2.95
N THR A 225 -6.05 -2.74 3.12
CA THR A 225 -5.39 -2.36 4.36
C THR A 225 -6.29 -1.43 5.15
N THR A 226 -6.65 -1.82 6.36
CA THR A 226 -7.47 -1.01 7.27
C THR A 226 -6.61 -0.48 8.38
N ASP A 227 -6.71 0.81 8.67
CA ASP A 227 -5.91 1.45 9.70
C ASP A 227 -6.83 2.07 10.74
N THR A 228 -6.85 1.43 11.91
CA THR A 228 -7.65 1.86 13.07
C THR A 228 -6.74 2.17 14.26
N SER A 229 -5.45 2.30 14.02
CA SER A 229 -4.41 2.50 15.05
C SER A 229 -4.65 3.73 15.92
N ARG A 230 -5.28 4.77 15.35
CA ARG A 230 -5.70 5.98 16.06
C ARG A 230 -6.82 5.77 17.07
N THR A 231 -7.42 4.57 17.12
CA THR A 231 -8.45 4.19 18.09
C THR A 231 -7.90 3.29 19.22
N PHE A 232 -6.58 3.07 19.26
CA PHE A 232 -5.95 2.30 20.34
C PHE A 232 -5.99 3.08 21.65
N GLU A 233 -6.42 2.41 22.73
CA GLU A 233 -6.42 2.97 24.08
C GLU A 233 -5.02 2.87 24.68
N LEU A 234 -4.13 3.83 24.34
CA LEU A 234 -2.72 3.78 24.71
C LEU A 234 -2.48 3.72 26.22
N GLN A 235 -3.38 4.30 27.04
CA GLN A 235 -3.27 4.23 28.50
C GLN A 235 -3.42 2.81 29.06
N ALA A 236 -3.95 1.87 28.27
CA ALA A 236 -3.98 0.47 28.67
C ALA A 236 -2.59 -0.20 28.61
N ASP A 237 -1.68 0.35 27.80
CA ASP A 237 -0.31 -0.10 27.67
C ASP A 237 0.56 0.36 28.85
N PRO A 238 1.24 -0.55 29.57
CA PRO A 238 2.14 -0.19 30.66
C PRO A 238 3.31 0.73 30.25
N ARG A 239 3.67 0.76 28.95
CA ARG A 239 4.72 1.66 28.41
C ARG A 239 4.26 3.11 28.32
N HIS A 240 2.96 3.38 28.43
CA HIS A 240 2.44 4.74 28.44
C HIS A 240 2.99 5.53 29.64
N PRO A 241 3.33 6.83 29.50
CA PRO A 241 3.85 7.63 30.62
C PRO A 241 2.90 7.75 31.82
N ARG A 242 1.61 7.51 31.60
CA ARG A 242 0.55 7.53 32.62
C ARG A 242 -0.41 6.36 32.36
N PRO A 243 0.01 5.11 32.63
CA PRO A 243 -0.81 3.95 32.32
C PRO A 243 -1.95 3.84 33.34
N TRP A 244 -3.09 3.30 32.92
CA TRP A 244 -4.18 2.99 33.84
C TRP A 244 -3.77 1.87 34.81
N THR A 245 -4.24 2.00 36.04
CA THR A 245 -4.11 0.99 37.10
C THR A 245 -4.91 -0.27 36.75
N ASP A 246 -4.58 -1.40 37.38
CA ASP A 246 -5.29 -2.65 37.12
C ASP A 246 -6.79 -2.56 37.43
N ALA A 247 -7.20 -1.77 38.43
CA ALA A 247 -8.61 -1.52 38.74
C ALA A 247 -9.32 -0.71 37.64
N GLU A 248 -8.66 0.31 37.08
CA GLU A 248 -9.18 1.09 35.95
C GLU A 248 -9.28 0.25 34.67
N ILE A 249 -8.35 -0.68 34.47
CA ILE A 249 -8.39 -1.68 33.38
C ILE A 249 -9.57 -2.62 33.57
N GLU A 250 -9.79 -3.15 34.79
CA GLU A 250 -10.92 -4.02 35.08
C GLU A 250 -12.25 -3.35 34.73
N GLN A 251 -12.45 -2.13 35.23
CA GLN A 251 -13.67 -1.36 34.97
C GLN A 251 -13.90 -1.15 33.47
N ARG A 252 -12.86 -0.82 32.71
CA ARG A 252 -12.95 -0.62 31.26
C ARG A 252 -13.17 -1.91 30.50
N PHE A 253 -12.53 -2.99 30.93
CA PHE A 253 -12.75 -4.32 30.37
C PHE A 253 -14.23 -4.74 30.54
N GLU A 254 -14.82 -4.44 31.70
CA GLU A 254 -16.25 -4.67 31.96
C GLU A 254 -17.19 -3.78 31.14
N GLN A 255 -16.80 -2.54 30.85
CA GLN A 255 -17.58 -1.60 30.05
C GLN A 255 -17.51 -1.87 28.55
N LEU A 256 -16.34 -2.26 28.04
CA LEU A 256 -16.07 -2.41 26.60
C LEU A 256 -16.60 -3.73 26.02
N LEU A 257 -16.55 -4.80 26.81
CA LEU A 257 -16.88 -6.15 26.37
C LEU A 257 -18.06 -6.73 27.16
N THR A 258 -18.93 -7.47 26.48
CA THR A 258 -20.03 -8.19 27.14
C THR A 258 -19.49 -9.30 28.07
N PRO A 259 -20.27 -9.81 29.04
CA PRO A 259 -19.83 -10.92 29.90
C PRO A 259 -19.32 -12.15 29.10
N GLU A 260 -19.98 -12.46 27.98
CA GLU A 260 -19.62 -13.55 27.08
C GLU A 260 -18.30 -13.26 26.36
N GLU A 261 -18.11 -12.05 25.82
CA GLU A 261 -16.86 -11.63 25.19
C GLU A 261 -15.68 -11.64 26.16
N ARG A 262 -15.91 -11.25 27.42
CA ARG A 262 -14.88 -11.27 28.48
C ARG A 262 -14.47 -12.69 28.82
N ALA A 263 -15.44 -13.58 29.04
CA ALA A 263 -15.17 -14.98 29.32
C ALA A 263 -14.44 -15.66 28.15
N TRP A 264 -14.88 -15.39 26.92
CA TRP A 264 -14.22 -15.87 25.72
C TRP A 264 -12.78 -15.36 25.61
N ALA A 265 -12.54 -14.06 25.78
CA ALA A 265 -11.18 -13.53 25.67
C ALA A 265 -10.23 -14.15 26.72
N LEU A 266 -10.67 -14.28 27.97
CA LEU A 266 -9.85 -14.90 29.01
C LEU A 266 -9.56 -16.38 28.72
N ASP A 267 -10.55 -17.15 28.26
CA ASP A 267 -10.35 -18.55 27.88
C ASP A 267 -9.41 -18.67 26.67
N GLU A 268 -9.74 -17.98 25.59
CA GLU A 268 -9.11 -18.14 24.28
C GLU A 268 -7.64 -17.69 24.29
N PHE A 269 -7.32 -16.60 24.99
CA PHE A 269 -5.96 -16.04 25.02
C PHE A 269 -5.09 -16.58 26.16
N SER A 270 -5.65 -17.32 27.12
CA SER A 270 -4.86 -18.01 28.17
C SER A 270 -4.17 -19.29 27.68
N ARG A 271 -4.53 -19.74 26.48
CA ARG A 271 -3.91 -20.88 25.78
C ARG A 271 -2.48 -20.56 25.38
N SER A 272 -1.71 -21.61 25.08
CA SER A 272 -0.35 -21.47 24.58
C SER A 272 -0.35 -21.25 23.07
N PHE A 273 0.45 -20.29 22.60
CA PHE A 273 0.70 -20.01 21.19
C PHE A 273 2.16 -20.34 20.87
N ASP A 274 2.39 -21.38 20.08
CA ASP A 274 3.72 -21.87 19.75
C ASP A 274 4.11 -21.47 18.33
N THR A 275 5.20 -20.73 18.18
CA THR A 275 5.75 -20.31 16.88
C THR A 275 6.82 -21.27 16.35
N GLY A 276 7.12 -22.35 17.08
CA GLY A 276 8.21 -23.30 16.85
C GLY A 276 9.54 -22.87 17.46
N GLY A 277 9.76 -21.55 17.63
CA GLY A 277 10.95 -20.99 18.28
C GLY A 277 10.68 -20.40 19.68
N ALA A 278 9.42 -20.10 19.99
CA ALA A 278 8.98 -19.57 21.27
C ALA A 278 7.51 -19.93 21.52
N ALA A 279 7.18 -20.17 22.79
CA ALA A 279 5.82 -20.40 23.25
C ALA A 279 5.36 -19.20 24.09
N TYR A 280 4.24 -18.61 23.71
CA TYR A 280 3.64 -17.46 24.40
C TYR A 280 2.43 -17.92 25.20
N ARG A 281 2.30 -17.40 26.42
CA ARG A 281 1.13 -17.60 27.28
C ARG A 281 0.79 -16.28 27.94
N LEU A 282 -0.40 -15.77 27.67
CA LEU A 282 -0.82 -14.47 28.19
C LEU A 282 -1.51 -14.68 29.54
N GLU A 283 -1.04 -13.95 30.55
CA GLU A 283 -1.69 -13.91 31.86
C GLU A 283 -2.97 -13.08 31.81
N ALA A 284 -3.94 -13.40 32.68
CA ALA A 284 -5.25 -12.76 32.68
C ALA A 284 -5.18 -11.23 32.74
N ALA A 285 -4.28 -10.66 33.55
CA ALA A 285 -4.10 -9.21 33.65
C ALA A 285 -3.62 -8.59 32.32
N HIS A 286 -2.73 -9.29 31.60
CA HIS A 286 -2.24 -8.84 30.30
C HIS A 286 -3.33 -8.96 29.22
N ILE A 287 -4.09 -10.05 29.21
CA ILE A 287 -5.25 -10.24 28.31
C ILE A 287 -6.23 -9.07 28.45
N LYS A 288 -6.56 -8.65 29.68
CA LYS A 288 -7.47 -7.52 29.91
C LYS A 288 -6.90 -6.21 29.37
N ARG A 289 -5.60 -5.95 29.57
CA ARG A 289 -4.94 -4.76 29.02
C ARG A 289 -4.98 -4.75 27.49
N LEU A 290 -4.67 -5.86 26.83
CA LEU A 290 -4.75 -5.96 25.36
C LEU A 290 -6.18 -5.82 24.85
N ALA A 291 -7.16 -6.41 25.54
CA ALA A 291 -8.57 -6.28 25.22
C ALA A 291 -9.06 -4.82 25.34
N VAL A 292 -8.64 -4.09 26.37
CA VAL A 292 -8.94 -2.66 26.49
C VAL A 292 -8.20 -1.84 25.43
N LYS A 293 -6.91 -2.12 25.19
CA LYS A 293 -6.09 -1.42 24.19
C LYS A 293 -6.66 -1.55 22.78
N PHE A 294 -7.02 -2.76 22.37
CA PHE A 294 -7.33 -3.09 20.98
C PHE A 294 -8.80 -3.38 20.71
N GLY A 295 -9.63 -3.65 21.71
CA GLY A 295 -11.00 -4.18 21.51
C GLY A 295 -11.87 -3.30 20.62
N ARG A 296 -11.80 -1.97 20.78
CA ARG A 296 -12.50 -1.01 19.91
C ARG A 296 -12.05 -1.13 18.46
N SER A 297 -10.74 -1.10 18.22
CA SER A 297 -10.14 -1.26 16.90
C SER A 297 -10.49 -2.61 16.27
N LEU A 298 -10.41 -3.70 17.03
CA LEU A 298 -10.70 -5.06 16.53
C LEU A 298 -12.15 -5.19 16.08
N LYS A 299 -13.12 -4.65 16.85
CA LYS A 299 -14.53 -4.59 16.45
C LYS A 299 -14.74 -3.79 15.16
N MET A 300 -14.02 -2.68 14.98
CA MET A 300 -14.06 -1.92 13.71
C MET A 300 -13.49 -2.71 12.53
N ASN A 301 -12.41 -3.47 12.74
CA ASN A 301 -11.86 -4.33 11.69
C ASN A 301 -12.80 -5.49 11.35
N GLU A 302 -13.56 -6.03 12.31
CA GLU A 302 -14.61 -7.00 12.01
C GLU A 302 -15.68 -6.43 11.06
N ASP A 303 -16.16 -5.21 11.35
CA ASP A 303 -17.15 -4.50 10.51
C ASP A 303 -16.59 -4.21 9.11
N LEU A 304 -15.37 -3.65 9.03
CA LEU A 304 -14.71 -3.36 7.76
C LEU A 304 -14.48 -4.63 6.93
N TYR A 305 -14.03 -5.73 7.54
CA TYR A 305 -13.88 -7.02 6.86
C TYR A 305 -15.20 -7.52 6.29
N ASP A 306 -16.27 -7.48 7.08
CA ASP A 306 -17.59 -7.92 6.65
C ASP A 306 -18.16 -7.03 5.53
N HIS A 307 -17.92 -5.72 5.59
CA HIS A 307 -18.28 -4.78 4.53
C HIS A 307 -17.53 -5.04 3.23
N ILE A 308 -16.20 -5.23 3.27
CA ILE A 308 -15.38 -5.60 2.11
C ILE A 308 -15.93 -6.88 1.47
N ARG A 309 -16.16 -7.92 2.28
CA ARG A 309 -16.72 -9.19 1.80
C ARG A 309 -18.08 -8.99 1.13
N GLY A 310 -18.93 -8.14 1.70
CA GLY A 310 -20.24 -7.79 1.15
C GLY A 310 -20.16 -7.06 -0.18
N VAL A 311 -19.29 -6.05 -0.30
CA VAL A 311 -19.06 -5.29 -1.53
C VAL A 311 -18.59 -6.20 -2.66
N LYS A 312 -17.58 -7.05 -2.41
CA LYS A 312 -17.06 -7.97 -3.43
C LYS A 312 -18.10 -8.99 -3.89
N ALA A 313 -18.91 -9.51 -2.96
CA ALA A 313 -20.01 -10.42 -3.28
C ALA A 313 -21.07 -9.76 -4.16
N ARG A 314 -21.50 -8.52 -3.84
CA ARG A 314 -22.46 -7.75 -4.66
C ARG A 314 -21.93 -7.43 -6.05
N ALA A 315 -20.63 -7.23 -6.19
CA ALA A 315 -19.96 -6.99 -7.47
C ALA A 315 -19.75 -8.27 -8.31
N GLY A 316 -20.10 -9.46 -7.80
CA GLY A 316 -19.88 -10.73 -8.51
C GLY A 316 -18.41 -11.16 -8.62
N LEU A 317 -17.52 -10.56 -7.81
CA LEU A 317 -16.06 -10.78 -7.85
C LEU A 317 -15.59 -11.90 -6.89
N GLY A 318 -16.52 -12.68 -6.34
CA GLY A 318 -16.25 -13.66 -5.30
C GLY A 318 -16.02 -13.04 -3.93
N LYS A 319 -15.54 -13.84 -2.97
CA LYS A 319 -15.32 -13.43 -1.57
C LYS A 319 -13.85 -13.42 -1.15
N GLN A 320 -12.93 -13.77 -2.05
CA GLN A 320 -11.50 -13.84 -1.74
C GLN A 320 -10.85 -12.46 -1.85
N PHE A 321 -10.11 -12.08 -0.83
CA PHE A 321 -9.25 -10.90 -0.77
C PHE A 321 -8.22 -11.11 0.33
N ASP A 322 -7.11 -10.38 0.26
CA ASP A 322 -6.19 -10.27 1.38
C ASP A 322 -6.62 -9.13 2.30
N PHE A 323 -6.77 -9.44 3.58
CA PHE A 323 -7.04 -8.47 4.63
C PHE A 323 -5.77 -8.15 5.41
N GLU A 324 -5.47 -6.85 5.55
CA GLU A 324 -4.29 -6.34 6.24
C GLU A 324 -4.67 -5.26 7.28
N PRO A 325 -5.00 -5.63 8.53
CA PRO A 325 -5.25 -4.64 9.57
C PRO A 325 -3.93 -4.07 10.12
N SER A 326 -3.81 -2.75 10.13
CA SER A 326 -2.58 -2.01 10.42
C SER A 326 -2.34 -1.76 11.91
N LEU A 327 -1.11 -2.04 12.39
CA LEU A 327 -0.63 -1.68 13.73
C LEU A 327 0.62 -0.77 13.68
N ASP A 328 1.12 -0.45 12.49
CA ASP A 328 2.39 0.25 12.23
C ASP A 328 2.40 1.71 12.68
N GLU A 329 1.25 2.37 12.67
CA GLU A 329 1.07 3.77 13.09
C GLU A 329 0.82 3.92 14.60
N ALA A 330 0.92 2.83 15.38
CA ALA A 330 0.86 2.87 16.85
C ALA A 330 2.06 3.61 17.45
N ASP A 331 1.92 4.20 18.63
CA ASP A 331 3.05 4.91 19.27
C ASP A 331 4.08 3.98 19.94
N THR A 332 3.71 2.72 20.18
CA THR A 332 4.55 1.68 20.80
C THR A 332 5.05 0.69 19.75
N LEU A 333 6.24 0.09 19.97
CA LEU A 333 6.68 -1.04 19.16
C LEU A 333 5.70 -2.20 19.36
N THR A 334 5.33 -2.91 18.30
CA THR A 334 4.44 -4.05 18.45
C THR A 334 5.20 -5.24 19.03
N SER A 335 4.72 -5.78 20.16
CA SER A 335 5.27 -7.01 20.74
C SER A 335 4.70 -8.27 20.06
N PRO A 336 5.36 -9.44 20.19
CA PRO A 336 4.80 -10.71 19.76
C PRO A 336 3.43 -11.03 20.36
N GLU A 337 3.21 -10.76 21.65
CA GLU A 337 1.94 -10.98 22.36
C GLU A 337 0.83 -10.08 21.83
N GLU A 338 1.14 -8.81 21.54
CA GLU A 338 0.20 -7.88 20.92
C GLU A 338 -0.22 -8.37 19.53
N LEU A 339 0.75 -8.84 18.73
CA LEU A 339 0.50 -9.37 17.41
C LEU A 339 -0.33 -10.66 17.46
N ILE A 340 -0.01 -11.58 18.39
CA ILE A 340 -0.81 -12.79 18.64
C ILE A 340 -2.24 -12.41 19.01
N PHE A 341 -2.41 -11.49 19.96
CA PHE A 341 -3.74 -11.09 20.44
C PHE A 341 -4.58 -10.55 19.29
N TYR A 342 -4.01 -9.63 18.52
CA TYR A 342 -4.70 -8.95 17.42
C TYR A 342 -5.09 -9.92 16.29
N MET A 343 -4.16 -10.77 15.84
CA MET A 343 -4.41 -11.70 14.75
C MET A 343 -5.33 -12.85 15.15
N HIS A 344 -5.15 -13.39 16.36
CA HIS A 344 -5.97 -14.49 16.84
C HIS A 344 -7.39 -14.05 17.14
N TRP A 345 -7.61 -12.85 17.68
CA TRP A 345 -8.96 -12.29 17.87
C TRP A 345 -9.76 -12.35 16.55
N LEU A 346 -9.17 -11.81 15.49
CA LEU A 346 -9.78 -11.77 14.17
C LEU A 346 -9.97 -13.17 13.58
N LYS A 347 -8.96 -14.05 13.66
CA LYS A 347 -9.04 -15.42 13.14
C LYS A 347 -10.07 -16.26 13.87
N ALA A 348 -10.07 -16.29 15.19
CA ALA A 348 -11.00 -17.06 16.01
C ALA A 348 -12.45 -16.62 15.80
N ARG A 349 -12.65 -15.35 15.43
CA ARG A 349 -13.96 -14.82 15.06
C ARG A 349 -14.25 -14.89 13.56
N GLY A 350 -13.42 -15.55 12.75
CA GLY A 350 -13.71 -15.83 11.34
C GLY A 350 -13.39 -14.70 10.35
N ARG A 351 -12.57 -13.72 10.74
CA ARG A 351 -12.05 -12.63 9.90
C ARG A 351 -10.51 -12.67 9.81
N PRO A 352 -9.88 -13.81 9.43
CA PRO A 352 -8.43 -13.94 9.52
C PRO A 352 -7.72 -12.88 8.66
N ALA A 353 -6.70 -12.24 9.22
CA ALA A 353 -5.79 -11.38 8.48
C ALA A 353 -4.83 -12.24 7.63
N GLN A 354 -4.58 -11.85 6.38
CA GLN A 354 -3.60 -12.49 5.49
C GLN A 354 -2.25 -11.78 5.58
N LEU A 355 -2.25 -10.51 5.94
CA LEU A 355 -1.05 -9.72 6.18
C LEU A 355 -1.21 -8.90 7.44
N VAL A 356 -0.09 -8.50 8.04
CA VAL A 356 -0.12 -7.64 9.22
C VAL A 356 1.13 -6.75 9.25
N PRO A 357 0.97 -5.42 9.35
CA PRO A 357 2.08 -4.50 9.49
C PRO A 357 2.18 -4.03 10.96
N PRO A 358 3.19 -4.51 11.70
CA PRO A 358 3.48 -4.03 13.04
C PRO A 358 4.28 -2.71 13.03
N ASN A 359 4.30 -2.03 14.16
CA ASN A 359 5.28 -0.98 14.39
C ASN A 359 6.64 -1.61 14.71
N LEU A 360 7.56 -1.52 13.75
CA LEU A 360 8.93 -2.03 13.83
C LEU A 360 9.96 -0.98 14.24
N GLY A 361 9.53 0.25 14.55
CA GLY A 361 10.43 1.36 14.86
C GLY A 361 10.86 2.17 13.64
N PHE A 362 10.19 2.03 12.50
CA PHE A 362 10.44 2.89 11.34
C PHE A 362 9.73 4.24 11.50
N LYS A 363 10.46 5.34 11.30
CA LYS A 363 9.92 6.70 11.20
C LYS A 363 9.80 7.07 9.74
N LYS A 364 8.72 7.73 9.36
CA LYS A 364 8.52 8.21 7.98
C LYS A 364 9.67 9.11 7.53
N ARG A 365 10.20 8.85 6.33
CA ARG A 365 11.25 9.65 5.66
C ARG A 365 12.57 9.75 6.44
N GLN A 366 12.87 8.80 7.33
CA GLN A 366 14.15 8.73 8.03
C GLN A 366 14.81 7.36 7.87
N ALA A 367 16.08 7.34 7.53
CA ALA A 367 16.91 6.14 7.57
C ALA A 367 16.85 5.47 8.97
N TYR A 368 16.72 4.15 9.03
CA TYR A 368 16.79 3.44 10.31
C TYR A 368 18.24 3.50 10.84
N PRO A 369 18.47 3.77 12.13
CA PRO A 369 19.83 3.93 12.66
C PRO A 369 20.69 2.68 12.46
N VAL A 370 21.94 2.88 12.07
CA VAL A 370 22.95 1.80 11.93
C VAL A 370 23.99 1.81 13.06
N ALA A 371 23.89 2.77 13.97
CA ALA A 371 24.76 2.92 15.14
C ALA A 371 23.97 3.50 16.32
N MET A 372 24.51 3.36 17.54
CA MET A 372 23.90 3.93 18.75
C MET A 372 23.96 5.46 18.77
N GLU A 373 25.11 6.03 18.41
CA GLU A 373 25.40 7.46 18.51
C GLU A 373 25.35 8.14 17.14
N THR A 374 24.94 9.41 17.13
CA THR A 374 24.93 10.23 15.91
C THR A 374 26.35 10.59 15.49
N SER A 375 26.66 10.43 14.20
CA SER A 375 27.94 10.80 13.60
C SER A 375 27.78 11.23 12.14
N ALA A 376 28.80 11.84 11.56
CA ALA A 376 28.78 12.24 10.15
C ALA A 376 28.69 11.03 9.21
N GLU A 377 29.29 9.92 9.61
CA GLU A 377 29.37 8.66 8.89
C GLU A 377 28.08 7.83 9.03
N ALA A 378 27.57 7.68 10.25
CA ALA A 378 26.41 6.83 10.53
C ALA A 378 25.06 7.56 10.38
N GLY A 379 25.07 8.89 10.29
CA GLY A 379 23.85 9.69 10.35
C GLY A 379 23.27 9.75 11.76
N VAL A 380 21.94 9.80 11.87
CA VAL A 380 21.22 9.86 13.15
C VAL A 380 21.35 8.52 13.87
N GLY A 381 21.92 8.54 15.07
CA GLY A 381 22.08 7.37 15.93
C GLY A 381 20.78 6.96 16.62
N LEU A 382 20.73 5.73 17.11
CA LEU A 382 19.54 5.16 17.74
C LEU A 382 19.03 5.96 18.95
N ARG A 383 19.92 6.59 19.74
CA ARG A 383 19.51 7.39 20.90
C ARG A 383 18.67 8.61 20.50
N ASP A 384 19.16 9.38 19.54
CA ASP A 384 18.44 10.55 19.02
C ASP A 384 17.21 10.13 18.23
N TYR A 385 17.31 9.00 17.53
CA TYR A 385 16.20 8.44 16.79
C TYR A 385 15.08 7.94 17.70
N ALA A 386 15.35 7.27 18.81
CA ALA A 386 14.30 6.81 19.73
C ALA A 386 13.74 7.93 20.62
N TRP A 387 14.34 9.13 20.58
CA TRP A 387 13.92 10.26 21.39
C TRP A 387 12.44 10.63 21.16
N HIS A 388 11.73 10.92 22.25
CA HIS A 388 10.28 11.16 22.30
C HIS A 388 9.39 10.04 21.74
N LYS A 389 9.93 8.82 21.56
CA LYS A 389 9.11 7.64 21.21
C LYS A 389 8.82 6.79 22.44
N MET A 390 7.66 6.14 22.42
CA MET A 390 7.21 5.25 23.50
C MET A 390 7.81 3.84 23.31
N TRP A 391 9.14 3.78 23.17
CA TRP A 391 9.89 2.55 22.91
C TRP A 391 10.94 2.30 24.03
N PRO A 392 10.53 2.28 25.31
CA PRO A 392 11.45 2.17 26.45
C PRO A 392 12.34 0.92 26.41
N GLU A 393 11.89 -0.14 25.74
CA GLU A 393 12.59 -1.41 25.58
C GLU A 393 13.73 -1.37 24.55
N LEU A 394 13.70 -0.44 23.60
CA LEU A 394 14.55 -0.51 22.40
C LEU A 394 16.03 -0.29 22.72
N LEU A 395 16.37 0.83 23.37
CA LEU A 395 17.77 1.16 23.67
C LEU A 395 18.41 0.11 24.60
N PRO A 396 17.80 -0.28 25.73
CA PRO A 396 18.37 -1.30 26.61
C PRO A 396 18.56 -2.65 25.90
N ARG A 397 17.62 -3.06 25.05
CA ARG A 397 17.73 -4.31 24.30
C ARG A 397 18.92 -4.28 23.34
N VAL A 398 19.07 -3.21 22.56
CA VAL A 398 20.19 -3.07 21.61
C VAL A 398 21.54 -3.11 22.32
N GLU A 399 21.67 -2.42 23.44
CA GLU A 399 22.93 -2.37 24.21
C GLU A 399 23.22 -3.70 24.91
N GLY A 400 22.23 -4.26 25.61
CA GLY A 400 22.40 -5.41 26.48
C GLY A 400 22.49 -6.75 25.74
N GLU A 401 21.72 -6.92 24.67
CA GLU A 401 21.59 -8.21 23.97
C GLU A 401 22.28 -8.23 22.61
N PHE A 402 22.43 -7.07 21.95
CA PHE A 402 22.96 -6.95 20.59
C PHE A 402 24.30 -6.20 20.51
N GLY A 403 24.91 -5.88 21.65
CA GLY A 403 26.24 -5.26 21.71
C GLY A 403 26.30 -3.88 21.06
N GLY A 404 25.18 -3.15 21.06
CA GLY A 404 25.08 -1.83 20.44
C GLY A 404 24.86 -1.85 18.92
N ASP A 405 24.39 -2.95 18.34
CA ASP A 405 24.04 -3.06 16.91
C ASP A 405 22.52 -2.97 16.68
N PRO A 406 22.00 -1.79 16.26
CA PRO A 406 20.57 -1.60 16.03
C PRO A 406 19.99 -2.43 14.88
N VAL A 407 20.79 -2.73 13.85
CA VAL A 407 20.33 -3.43 12.64
C VAL A 407 20.16 -4.92 12.95
N ARG A 408 21.07 -5.47 13.76
CA ARG A 408 20.94 -6.85 14.24
C ARG A 408 19.74 -7.03 15.16
N GLU A 409 19.48 -6.08 16.05
CA GLU A 409 18.28 -6.10 16.91
C GLU A 409 17.00 -6.00 16.08
N LEU A 410 16.94 -5.09 15.10
CA LEU A 410 15.81 -4.99 14.18
C LEU A 410 15.56 -6.32 13.46
N GLY A 411 16.62 -6.99 12.99
CA GLY A 411 16.52 -8.31 12.36
C GLY A 411 15.90 -9.35 13.30
N ALA A 412 16.31 -9.39 14.57
CA ALA A 412 15.74 -10.29 15.57
C ALA A 412 14.26 -9.99 15.84
N ARG A 413 13.90 -8.71 16.04
CA ARG A 413 12.51 -8.27 16.22
C ARG A 413 11.63 -8.63 15.02
N VAL A 414 12.11 -8.41 13.79
CA VAL A 414 11.41 -8.80 12.56
C VAL A 414 11.22 -10.32 12.49
N ALA A 415 12.22 -11.11 12.87
CA ALA A 415 12.14 -12.56 12.86
C ALA A 415 11.08 -13.10 13.84
N GLU A 416 11.04 -12.54 15.06
CA GLU A 416 10.03 -12.88 16.08
C GLU A 416 8.61 -12.60 15.56
N LEU A 417 8.36 -11.40 15.04
CA LEU A 417 7.05 -11.00 14.53
C LEU A 417 6.67 -11.77 13.25
N ALA A 418 7.63 -12.09 12.39
CA ALA A 418 7.40 -12.94 11.22
C ALA A 418 7.03 -14.38 11.64
N ALA A 419 7.61 -14.92 12.71
CA ALA A 419 7.25 -16.23 13.23
C ALA A 419 5.80 -16.25 13.76
N VAL A 420 5.39 -15.19 14.48
CA VAL A 420 3.98 -14.99 14.88
C VAL A 420 3.06 -14.89 13.66
N ALA A 421 3.38 -14.07 12.65
CA ALA A 421 2.54 -13.97 11.46
C ALA A 421 2.37 -15.34 10.76
N ARG A 422 3.43 -16.15 10.69
CA ARG A 422 3.38 -17.51 10.10
C ARG A 422 2.49 -18.47 10.90
N LEU A 423 2.41 -18.36 12.23
CA LEU A 423 1.47 -19.14 13.05
C LEU A 423 0.01 -18.96 12.59
N PHE A 424 -0.32 -17.78 12.07
CA PHE A 424 -1.64 -17.45 11.54
C PHE A 424 -1.78 -17.66 10.02
N ASN A 425 -0.76 -18.25 9.38
CA ASN A 425 -0.63 -18.35 7.92
C ASN A 425 -0.68 -16.99 7.21
N ALA A 426 -0.21 -15.95 7.88
CA ALA A 426 -0.11 -14.60 7.33
C ALA A 426 1.32 -14.26 6.92
N THR A 427 1.47 -13.14 6.24
CA THR A 427 2.75 -12.55 5.85
C THR A 427 3.00 -11.27 6.62
N LEU A 428 4.20 -11.11 7.18
CA LEU A 428 4.60 -9.85 7.82
C LEU A 428 4.69 -8.76 6.75
N SER A 429 3.99 -7.65 6.98
CA SER A 429 3.99 -6.50 6.09
C SER A 429 4.89 -5.42 6.68
N ILE A 430 5.81 -4.89 5.90
CA ILE A 430 6.73 -3.85 6.30
C ILE A 430 6.24 -2.56 5.67
N HIS A 431 5.61 -1.75 6.51
CA HIS A 431 5.20 -0.41 6.17
C HIS A 431 6.30 0.57 6.50
N SER A 432 6.18 1.76 5.92
CA SER A 432 7.16 2.85 5.94
C SER A 432 8.29 2.67 4.93
N GLY A 433 8.31 3.58 3.96
CA GLY A 433 9.38 3.75 3.00
C GLY A 433 10.65 4.34 3.61
N SER A 434 11.06 3.91 4.79
CA SER A 434 12.25 4.37 5.50
C SER A 434 12.89 3.15 6.15
N GLY A 435 14.19 2.95 5.96
CA GLY A 435 14.79 1.60 5.99
C GLY A 435 15.20 1.10 4.60
N LYS A 436 15.48 2.02 3.66
CA LYS A 436 15.92 1.71 2.29
C LYS A 436 17.39 1.33 2.20
N GLN A 437 18.10 1.37 3.32
CA GLN A 437 19.51 1.08 3.31
C GLN A 437 19.70 -0.41 2.99
N PRO A 438 20.66 -0.78 2.11
CA PRO A 438 20.91 -2.15 1.74
C PRO A 438 21.03 -3.09 2.94
N ALA A 439 21.72 -2.67 4.01
CA ALA A 439 21.87 -3.45 5.23
C ALA A 439 20.54 -3.76 5.95
N VAL A 440 19.61 -2.82 5.97
CA VAL A 440 18.28 -2.99 6.60
C VAL A 440 17.42 -3.91 5.74
N LEU A 441 17.40 -3.69 4.42
CA LEU A 441 16.65 -4.53 3.47
C LEU A 441 17.16 -5.97 3.47
N GLU A 442 18.48 -6.17 3.50
CA GLU A 442 19.10 -7.48 3.62
C GLU A 442 18.69 -8.18 4.92
N GLN A 443 18.67 -7.45 6.04
CA GLN A 443 18.22 -8.02 7.31
C GLN A 443 16.74 -8.41 7.27
N ILE A 444 15.86 -7.55 6.76
CA ILE A 444 14.43 -7.87 6.61
C ILE A 444 14.26 -9.13 5.76
N GLY A 445 14.96 -9.23 4.63
CA GLY A 445 14.92 -10.41 3.76
C GLY A 445 15.34 -11.70 4.47
N LYS A 446 16.43 -11.65 5.25
CA LYS A 446 16.91 -12.79 6.06
C LYS A 446 15.92 -13.17 7.17
N ALA A 447 15.49 -12.20 7.97
CA ALA A 447 14.59 -12.40 9.11
C ALA A 447 13.22 -12.95 8.68
N THR A 448 12.73 -12.56 7.51
CA THR A 448 11.46 -13.05 6.94
C THR A 448 11.60 -14.31 6.10
N ALA A 449 12.83 -14.83 5.92
CA ALA A 449 13.12 -15.94 4.99
C ALA A 449 12.49 -15.74 3.60
N GLY A 450 12.48 -14.48 3.15
CA GLY A 450 11.86 -14.07 1.89
C GLY A 450 10.32 -14.01 1.88
N ARG A 451 9.58 -14.43 2.92
CA ARG A 451 8.11 -14.29 2.99
C ARG A 451 7.73 -12.94 3.61
N VAL A 452 7.68 -11.90 2.78
CA VAL A 452 7.45 -10.51 3.20
C VAL A 452 6.55 -9.77 2.22
N ASN A 453 5.74 -8.83 2.71
CA ASN A 453 5.17 -7.76 1.90
C ASN A 453 5.90 -6.46 2.25
N TYR A 454 6.59 -5.85 1.30
CA TYR A 454 7.34 -4.61 1.53
C TYR A 454 6.70 -3.45 0.77
N LYS A 455 6.25 -2.39 1.46
CA LYS A 455 5.57 -1.26 0.82
C LYS A 455 6.54 -0.13 0.44
N ILE A 456 6.49 0.29 -0.82
CA ILE A 456 7.17 1.47 -1.36
C ILE A 456 6.13 2.42 -1.94
N SER A 457 6.00 3.65 -1.43
CA SER A 457 5.02 4.62 -1.98
C SER A 457 5.68 5.95 -2.34
N GLY A 458 6.22 6.68 -1.35
CA GLY A 458 6.80 8.00 -1.59
C GLY A 458 8.03 8.02 -2.51
N GLU A 459 8.77 6.92 -2.62
CA GLU A 459 10.05 6.88 -3.35
C GLU A 459 9.88 7.09 -4.85
N LEU A 460 8.83 6.54 -5.46
CA LEU A 460 8.59 6.71 -6.90
C LEU A 460 8.27 8.17 -7.26
N GLN A 461 7.59 8.90 -6.35
CA GLN A 461 7.38 10.33 -6.53
C GLN A 461 8.69 11.10 -6.38
N LEU A 462 9.52 10.73 -5.41
CA LEU A 462 10.80 11.40 -5.22
C LEU A 462 11.75 11.19 -6.41
N GLN A 463 11.80 9.98 -6.98
CA GLN A 463 12.56 9.72 -8.22
C GLN A 463 12.04 10.53 -9.42
N LEU A 464 10.72 10.73 -9.53
CA LEU A 464 10.17 11.64 -10.53
C LEU A 464 10.67 13.07 -10.32
N LEU A 465 10.70 13.55 -9.07
CA LEU A 465 11.22 14.87 -8.75
C LEU A 465 12.72 14.98 -9.01
N ASP A 466 13.51 13.92 -8.74
CA ASP A 466 14.93 13.86 -9.08
C ASP A 466 15.10 14.07 -10.59
N VAL A 467 14.39 13.29 -11.42
CA VAL A 467 14.42 13.39 -12.90
C VAL A 467 14.03 14.79 -13.39
N LEU A 468 13.00 15.42 -12.81
CA LEU A 468 12.58 16.78 -13.20
C LEU A 468 13.62 17.83 -12.77
N SER A 469 14.22 17.65 -11.60
CA SER A 469 15.21 18.58 -11.04
C SER A 469 16.52 18.54 -11.82
N GLU A 470 16.90 17.39 -12.38
CA GLU A 470 18.13 17.20 -13.15
C GLU A 470 18.04 17.69 -14.61
N GLN A 471 16.84 18.11 -15.05
CA GLN A 471 16.67 18.62 -16.41
C GLN A 471 17.47 19.92 -16.65
N PRO A 472 17.91 20.18 -17.89
CA PRO A 472 18.69 21.37 -18.20
C PRO A 472 18.02 22.67 -17.69
N PRO A 473 18.79 23.63 -17.12
CA PRO A 473 18.27 24.94 -16.76
C PRO A 473 17.52 25.61 -17.91
N GLY A 474 16.35 26.20 -17.63
CA GLY A 474 15.47 26.82 -18.63
C GLY A 474 14.66 25.84 -19.49
N SER A 475 14.77 24.54 -19.25
CA SER A 475 13.85 23.57 -19.86
C SER A 475 12.47 23.63 -19.19
N TYR A 476 11.43 23.32 -19.95
CA TYR A 476 10.05 23.23 -19.44
C TYR A 476 9.92 22.38 -18.18
N TRP A 477 10.63 21.25 -18.12
CA TRP A 477 10.56 20.31 -17.00
C TRP A 477 11.30 20.83 -15.76
N ARG A 478 12.46 21.47 -15.91
CA ARG A 478 13.16 22.13 -14.79
C ARG A 478 12.33 23.30 -14.23
N GLU A 479 11.69 24.07 -15.11
CA GLU A 479 10.78 25.15 -14.71
C GLU A 479 9.51 24.62 -14.02
N LEU A 480 8.96 23.49 -14.47
CA LEU A 480 7.86 22.81 -13.78
C LEU A 480 8.25 22.43 -12.36
N TYR A 481 9.41 21.79 -12.18
CA TYR A 481 9.92 21.45 -10.85
C TYR A 481 10.09 22.69 -9.96
N GLY A 482 10.69 23.76 -10.49
CA GLY A 482 10.83 25.03 -9.77
C GLY A 482 9.49 25.59 -9.27
N ARG A 483 8.48 25.62 -10.15
CA ARG A 483 7.11 26.05 -9.78
C ARG A 483 6.47 25.15 -8.74
N MET A 484 6.68 23.83 -8.82
CA MET A 484 6.18 22.89 -7.81
C MET A 484 6.82 23.11 -6.44
N ALA A 485 8.15 23.29 -6.41
CA ALA A 485 8.90 23.55 -5.17
C ALA A 485 8.51 24.90 -4.54
N GLU A 486 8.43 25.96 -5.34
CA GLU A 486 7.95 27.28 -4.90
C GLU A 486 6.55 27.18 -4.29
N ARG A 487 5.62 26.53 -5.00
CA ARG A 487 4.25 26.36 -4.52
C ARG A 487 4.15 25.53 -3.23
N CYS A 488 4.98 24.50 -3.10
CA CYS A 488 5.07 23.71 -1.87
C CYS A 488 5.53 24.58 -0.69
N ASN A 489 6.57 25.40 -0.90
CA ASN A 489 7.08 26.31 0.12
C ASN A 489 6.05 27.38 0.51
N GLU A 490 5.26 27.91 -0.43
CA GLU A 490 4.15 28.82 -0.13
C GLU A 490 3.09 28.19 0.78
N PHE A 491 2.75 26.93 0.53
CA PHE A 491 1.81 26.18 1.40
C PHE A 491 2.43 25.92 2.77
N ALA A 492 3.70 25.52 2.82
CA ALA A 492 4.42 25.29 4.06
C ALA A 492 4.46 26.56 4.93
N ALA A 493 4.77 27.73 4.34
CA ALA A 493 4.80 29.02 5.03
C ALA A 493 3.46 29.45 5.64
N ARG A 494 2.34 28.91 5.13
CA ARG A 494 0.98 29.13 5.66
C ARG A 494 0.56 28.10 6.70
N GLY A 495 1.46 27.20 7.11
CA GLY A 495 1.15 26.13 8.07
C GLY A 495 0.32 24.98 7.49
N ALA A 496 0.23 24.85 6.16
CA ALA A 496 -0.65 23.86 5.53
C ALA A 496 -0.31 22.40 5.84
N PHE A 497 0.89 22.12 6.39
CA PHE A 497 1.37 20.77 6.68
C PHE A 497 1.62 20.51 8.17
N GLY A 498 1.12 21.37 9.07
CA GLY A 498 1.31 21.22 10.52
C GLY A 498 2.80 21.24 10.90
N GLU A 499 3.28 20.25 11.66
CA GLU A 499 4.69 20.15 12.06
C GLU A 499 5.65 20.07 10.85
N GLU A 500 5.22 19.52 9.70
CA GLU A 500 6.06 19.47 8.49
C GLU A 500 6.28 20.88 7.90
N SER A 501 5.39 21.84 8.15
CA SER A 501 5.60 23.25 7.77
C SER A 501 6.75 23.88 8.54
N GLU A 502 6.89 23.55 9.82
CA GLU A 502 8.00 24.05 10.65
C GLU A 502 9.34 23.44 10.21
N LEU A 503 9.32 22.13 9.90
CA LEU A 503 10.48 21.43 9.37
C LEU A 503 10.93 21.99 8.02
N ALA A 504 10.00 22.31 7.12
CA ALA A 504 10.30 22.94 5.83
C ALA A 504 11.03 24.28 6.02
N ARG A 505 10.55 25.15 6.93
CA ARG A 505 11.23 26.40 7.28
C ARG A 505 12.65 26.15 7.81
N LYS A 506 12.81 25.18 8.71
CA LYS A 506 14.14 24.80 9.21
C LYS A 506 15.10 24.39 8.08
N TYR A 507 14.63 23.64 7.08
CA TYR A 507 15.47 23.27 5.94
C TYR A 507 15.83 24.45 5.03
N LEU A 508 14.92 25.41 4.87
CA LEU A 508 15.23 26.68 4.17
C LEU A 508 16.29 27.49 4.92
N ASP A 509 16.15 27.62 6.25
CA ASP A 509 17.13 28.32 7.10
C ASP A 509 18.51 27.64 7.07
N MET A 510 18.55 26.32 6.89
CA MET A 510 19.77 25.53 6.68
C MET A 510 20.37 25.68 5.26
N GLY A 511 19.76 26.48 4.39
CA GLY A 511 20.21 26.68 3.01
C GLY A 511 19.98 25.47 2.10
N ARG A 512 19.09 24.54 2.47
CA ARG A 512 18.81 23.33 1.66
C ARG A 512 17.91 23.60 0.45
N GLY A 513 17.20 24.72 0.42
CA GLY A 513 16.40 25.13 -0.74
C GLY A 513 15.37 24.07 -1.15
N ASP A 514 15.40 23.67 -2.42
CA ASP A 514 14.56 22.63 -3.03
C ASP A 514 15.18 21.22 -2.97
N SER A 515 16.31 21.03 -2.28
CA SER A 515 17.01 19.74 -2.22
C SER A 515 16.13 18.57 -1.77
N LEU A 516 16.24 17.45 -2.48
CA LEU A 516 15.50 16.20 -2.24
C LEU A 516 16.27 15.20 -1.34
N GLY A 517 17.40 15.60 -0.77
CA GLY A 517 18.29 14.75 0.04
C GLY A 517 19.26 13.90 -0.78
N ASP A 518 20.02 13.02 -0.10
CA ASP A 518 20.98 12.10 -0.75
C ASP A 518 20.35 10.70 -0.88
N ALA A 519 19.93 10.35 -2.10
CA ALA A 519 19.30 9.06 -2.39
C ALA A 519 20.17 7.85 -1.94
N ALA A 520 21.50 7.94 -2.01
CA ALA A 520 22.40 6.85 -1.61
C ALA A 520 22.39 6.61 -0.09
N ARG A 521 21.98 7.60 0.70
CA ARG A 521 21.87 7.52 2.16
C ARG A 521 20.46 7.18 2.66
N GLY A 522 19.52 6.92 1.75
CA GLY A 522 18.10 6.81 2.10
C GLY A 522 17.40 8.16 2.31
N ARG A 523 18.04 9.23 1.78
CA ARG A 523 17.73 10.68 1.76
C ARG A 523 18.06 11.47 3.02
#